data_AF-A0A7Y4DPN4-F1
#
_entry.id   AF-A0A7Y4DPN4-F1
#
_cell.length_a   1.000
_cell.length_b   1.000
_cell.length_c   1.000
_cell.angle_alpha   90.00
_cell.angle_beta   90.00
_cell.angle_gamma   90.00
#
_symmetry.space_group_name_H-M   'P 1'
#
loop_
_entity.id
_entity.type
_entity.pdbx_description
1 polymer ?
#
loop_
_entity_poly.entity_id
_entity_poly.type
_entity_poly.pdbx_seq_one_letter_code
_entity_poly.pdbx_strand_id
1 'polypeptide(L)'
;MKLRLLGLMFALVLSGCSLLVTESYFGESWTGHHIDKLVEQWGKPYQMKSNDEGVIEAEYRIFNDSCTYTFITDEQGVIESYKYQSTFLGTCKPIG
;
A
#
# COMPACT_ATOMS: atom_id res chain seq x y z
N MET A 1 8.12 -22.65 -50.42
CA MET A 1 8.00 -21.16 -50.49
C MET A 1 6.51 -20.85 -50.63
N LYS A 2 5.75 -20.20 -49.75
CA LYS A 2 6.03 -19.15 -48.75
C LYS A 2 4.99 -19.28 -47.62
N LEU A 3 5.39 -19.91 -46.50
CA LEU A 3 4.63 -19.93 -45.25
C LEU A 3 5.01 -18.66 -44.45
N ARG A 4 4.53 -17.48 -44.87
CA ARG A 4 4.89 -16.20 -44.23
C ARG A 4 3.78 -15.17 -44.33
N LEU A 5 2.61 -15.45 -43.75
CA LEU A 5 1.54 -14.45 -43.62
C LEU A 5 0.60 -14.76 -42.46
N LEU A 6 1.15 -15.29 -41.36
CA LEU A 6 0.37 -15.64 -40.16
C LEU A 6 1.15 -15.31 -38.88
N GLY A 7 1.85 -14.17 -38.89
CA GLY A 7 2.73 -13.77 -37.78
C GLY A 7 2.73 -12.27 -37.55
N LEU A 8 1.56 -11.61 -37.59
CA LEU A 8 1.46 -10.16 -37.37
C LEU A 8 0.31 -9.71 -36.47
N MET A 9 -0.32 -10.61 -35.71
CA MET A 9 -1.46 -10.30 -34.84
C MET A 9 -1.33 -10.88 -33.42
N PHE A 10 -0.11 -11.09 -32.91
CA PHE A 10 0.08 -11.66 -31.56
C PHE A 10 1.18 -10.96 -30.73
N ALA A 11 1.36 -9.65 -30.93
CA ALA A 11 2.35 -8.85 -30.19
C ALA A 11 1.73 -7.73 -29.33
N LEU A 12 0.40 -7.63 -29.24
CA LEU A 12 -0.29 -6.53 -28.53
C LEU A 12 -0.99 -6.94 -27.22
N VAL A 13 -0.83 -8.18 -26.75
CA VAL A 13 -1.56 -8.66 -25.54
C VAL A 13 -0.72 -8.56 -24.25
N LEU A 14 0.51 -8.05 -24.30
CA LEU A 14 1.40 -7.99 -23.12
C LEU A 14 1.76 -6.57 -22.65
N SER A 15 1.19 -5.50 -23.24
CA SER A 15 1.37 -4.13 -22.74
C SER A 15 0.38 -3.78 -21.63
N GLY A 16 0.18 -4.72 -20.70
CA GLY A 16 -0.79 -4.62 -19.62
C GLY A 16 -0.21 -5.14 -18.32
N CYS A 17 0.99 -4.70 -17.93
CA CYS A 17 1.29 -4.60 -16.51
C CYS A 17 0.46 -3.44 -15.95
N SER A 18 -0.87 -3.61 -15.93
CA SER A 18 -1.69 -2.86 -15.00
C SER A 18 -1.10 -3.21 -13.64
N LEU A 19 -0.37 -2.27 -13.05
CA LEU A 19 -0.15 -2.25 -11.61
C LEU A 19 -1.54 -2.20 -11.00
N LEU A 20 -2.17 -3.37 -10.86
CA LEU A 20 -3.30 -3.59 -9.99
C LEU A 20 -2.71 -3.34 -8.60
N VAL A 21 -2.69 -2.06 -8.21
CA VAL A 21 -2.48 -1.64 -6.85
C VAL A 21 -3.66 -2.26 -6.11
N THR A 22 -3.44 -3.41 -5.50
CA THR A 22 -4.47 -4.10 -4.72
C THR A 22 -4.92 -3.16 -3.61
N GLU A 23 -6.21 -3.17 -3.26
CA GLU A 23 -6.77 -2.27 -2.24
C GLU A 23 -5.99 -2.34 -0.91
N SER A 24 -5.31 -3.45 -0.65
CA SER A 24 -4.37 -3.64 0.47
C SER A 24 -3.20 -2.65 0.53
N TYR A 25 -2.90 -1.89 -0.51
CA TYR A 25 -1.89 -0.81 -0.49
C TYR A 25 -2.47 0.53 0.00
N PHE A 26 -3.79 0.63 0.14
CA PHE A 26 -4.46 1.86 0.54
C PHE A 26 -4.62 1.86 2.05
N GLY A 27 -4.26 2.98 2.70
CA GLY A 27 -4.44 3.15 4.15
C GLY A 27 -5.89 2.94 4.62
N GLU A 28 -6.87 3.33 3.78
CA GLU A 28 -8.30 3.18 4.10
C GLU A 28 -8.77 1.73 4.23
N SER A 29 -8.19 0.82 3.43
CA SER A 29 -8.55 -0.61 3.46
C SER A 29 -8.18 -1.31 4.77
N TRP A 30 -7.31 -0.70 5.57
CA TRP A 30 -6.79 -1.29 6.80
C TRP A 30 -7.61 -0.96 8.05
N THR A 31 -8.53 0.00 7.97
CA THR A 31 -9.43 0.30 9.09
C THR A 31 -10.26 -0.94 9.45
N GLY A 32 -10.31 -1.28 10.74
CA GLY A 32 -10.97 -2.49 11.26
C GLY A 32 -10.12 -3.75 11.25
N HIS A 33 -8.89 -3.70 10.73
CA HIS A 33 -7.94 -4.81 10.79
C HIS A 33 -6.99 -4.66 11.98
N HIS A 34 -6.54 -5.79 12.54
CA HIS A 34 -5.51 -5.80 13.58
C HIS A 34 -4.15 -5.39 13.02
N ILE A 35 -3.39 -4.62 13.78
CA ILE A 35 -2.09 -4.06 13.36
C ILE A 35 -1.08 -5.15 12.97
N ASP A 36 -1.14 -6.32 13.60
CA ASP A 36 -0.28 -7.46 13.25
C ASP A 36 -0.47 -7.92 11.80
N LYS A 37 -1.69 -7.80 11.25
CA LYS A 37 -1.97 -8.15 9.86
C LYS A 37 -1.35 -7.16 8.89
N LEU A 38 -1.35 -5.87 9.26
CA LEU A 38 -0.64 -4.86 8.50
C LEU A 38 0.87 -5.13 8.52
N VAL A 39 1.45 -5.44 9.69
CA VAL A 39 2.87 -5.77 9.81
C VAL A 39 3.25 -7.03 9.03
N GLU A 40 2.39 -8.05 9.03
CA GLU A 40 2.57 -9.28 8.25
C GLU A 40 2.62 -9.01 6.74
N GLN A 41 1.77 -8.11 6.23
CA GLN A 41 1.63 -7.83 4.80
C GLN A 41 2.58 -6.74 4.29
N TRP A 42 2.79 -5.66 5.05
CA TRP A 42 3.61 -4.51 4.66
C TRP A 42 5.04 -4.59 5.22
N GLY A 43 5.30 -5.52 6.14
CA GLY A 43 6.57 -5.62 6.85
C GLY A 43 6.62 -4.72 8.08
N LYS A 44 7.81 -4.64 8.69
CA LYS A 44 8.01 -3.86 9.92
C LYS A 44 7.90 -2.35 9.62
N PRO A 45 7.14 -1.58 10.41
CA PRO A 45 7.09 -0.13 10.26
C PRO A 45 8.46 0.51 10.54
N TYR A 46 8.64 1.72 10.00
CA TYR A 46 9.79 2.57 10.33
C TYR A 46 9.83 2.86 11.83
N GLN A 47 8.67 3.17 12.41
CA GLN A 47 8.53 3.38 13.85
C GLN A 47 7.18 2.84 14.34
N MET A 48 7.18 2.26 15.53
CA MET A 48 5.96 1.85 16.22
C MET A 48 6.06 2.31 17.67
N LYS A 49 5.04 3.03 18.16
CA LYS A 49 4.94 3.50 19.54
C LYS A 49 3.63 3.02 20.13
N SER A 50 3.65 2.62 21.39
CA SER A 50 2.46 2.40 22.20
C SER A 50 2.38 3.50 23.25
N ASN A 51 1.20 4.04 23.51
CA ASN A 51 0.97 4.86 24.69
C ASN A 51 0.61 3.99 25.92
N ASP A 52 0.36 4.64 27.05
CA ASP A 52 0.01 3.97 28.32
C ASP A 52 -1.37 3.30 28.31
N GLU A 53 -2.22 3.63 27.34
CA GLU A 53 -3.56 3.06 27.14
C GLU A 53 -3.55 1.86 26.18
N GLY A 54 -2.39 1.53 25.59
CA GLY A 54 -2.26 0.43 24.62
C GLY A 54 -2.59 0.81 23.17
N VAL A 55 -2.88 2.09 22.90
CA VAL A 55 -3.03 2.63 21.55
C VAL A 55 -1.67 2.61 20.86
N ILE A 56 -1.63 2.04 19.65
CA ILE A 56 -0.43 1.90 18.84
C ILE A 56 -0.46 2.92 17.70
N GLU A 57 0.62 3.67 17.56
CA GLU A 57 0.92 4.46 16.37
C GLU A 57 2.04 3.78 15.57
N ALA A 58 1.73 3.37 14.34
CA ALA A 58 2.68 2.72 13.42
C ALA A 58 2.96 3.61 12.20
N GLU A 59 4.19 4.09 12.08
CA GLU A 59 4.68 4.92 10.98
C GLU A 59 5.38 4.07 9.92
N TYR A 60 4.89 4.12 8.69
CA TYR A 60 5.51 3.52 7.50
C TYR A 60 6.00 4.62 6.58
N ARG A 61 7.26 4.51 6.16
CA ARG A 61 7.85 5.36 5.12
C ARG A 61 8.06 4.54 3.86
N ILE A 62 7.43 4.97 2.78
CA ILE A 62 7.35 4.22 1.52
C ILE A 62 7.82 5.14 0.39
N PHE A 63 8.29 4.55 -0.70
CA PHE A 63 8.80 5.26 -1.88
C PHE A 63 9.95 6.23 -1.54
N ASN A 64 11.00 5.72 -0.90
CA ASN A 64 12.18 6.52 -0.49
C ASN A 64 11.81 7.73 0.38
N ASP A 65 11.02 7.50 1.44
CA ASP A 65 10.54 8.52 2.37
C ASP A 65 9.68 9.64 1.74
N SER A 66 9.25 9.47 0.50
CA SER A 66 8.35 10.45 -0.14
C SER A 66 6.91 10.35 0.35
N CYS A 67 6.54 9.19 0.92
CA CYS A 67 5.23 8.91 1.48
C CYS A 67 5.34 8.40 2.92
N THR A 68 4.64 9.05 3.84
CA THR A 68 4.51 8.59 5.22
C THR A 68 3.07 8.23 5.51
N TYR A 69 2.82 7.00 5.93
CA TYR A 69 1.55 6.55 6.49
C TYR A 69 1.70 6.38 8.00
N THR A 70 0.75 6.89 8.77
CA THR A 70 0.68 6.68 10.21
C THR A 70 -0.65 6.03 10.54
N PHE A 71 -0.64 4.77 10.94
CA PHE A 71 -1.82 4.04 11.40
C PHE A 71 -1.96 4.17 12.91
N ILE A 72 -3.19 4.36 13.38
CA ILE A 72 -3.53 4.54 14.79
C ILE A 72 -4.55 3.46 15.16
N THR A 73 -4.28 2.72 16.23
CA THR A 73 -5.16 1.65 16.70
C THR A 73 -5.98 2.07 17.92
N ASP A 74 -6.96 1.25 18.27
CA ASP A 74 -7.54 1.20 19.61
C ASP A 74 -6.62 0.45 20.59
N GLU A 75 -7.07 0.29 21.83
CA GLU A 75 -6.40 -0.45 22.91
C GLU A 75 -6.29 -1.97 22.62
N GLN A 76 -7.08 -2.48 21.68
CA GLN A 76 -7.09 -3.89 21.26
C GLN A 76 -6.19 -4.14 20.06
N GLY A 77 -5.49 -3.12 19.55
CA GLY A 77 -4.61 -3.22 18.39
C GLY A 77 -5.35 -3.21 17.05
N VAL A 78 -6.63 -2.86 17.01
CA VAL A 78 -7.42 -2.71 15.78
C VAL A 78 -7.24 -1.31 15.22
N ILE A 79 -6.92 -1.19 13.93
CA ILE A 79 -6.71 0.10 13.27
C ILE A 79 -8.03 0.86 13.19
N GLU A 80 -8.12 2.01 13.84
CA GLU A 80 -9.30 2.89 13.79
C GLU A 80 -9.15 3.98 12.73
N SER A 81 -7.92 4.45 12.52
CA SER A 81 -7.67 5.54 11.60
C SER A 81 -6.25 5.51 11.04
N TYR A 82 -6.05 6.28 9.98
CA TYR A 82 -4.74 6.51 9.41
C TYR A 82 -4.58 7.96 8.97
N LYS A 83 -3.34 8.43 8.96
CA LYS A 83 -2.91 9.70 8.37
C LYS A 83 -1.92 9.39 7.26
N TYR A 84 -1.88 10.24 6.25
CA TYR A 84 -0.86 10.15 5.21
C TYR A 84 -0.29 11.53 4.90
N GLN A 85 1.00 11.56 4.58
CA GLN A 85 1.71 12.74 4.15
C GLN A 85 2.51 12.42 2.89
N SER A 86 2.42 13.28 1.88
CA SER A 86 3.21 13.23 0.63
C SER A 86 4.13 14.44 0.55
N THR A 87 5.40 14.23 0.21
CA THR A 87 6.34 15.32 -0.07
C THR A 87 6.38 15.75 -1.54
N PHE A 88 5.81 14.97 -2.47
CA PHE A 88 5.84 15.26 -3.91
C PHE A 88 4.47 15.07 -4.58
N LEU A 89 4.05 16.08 -5.38
CA LEU A 89 2.90 16.13 -6.31
C LEU A 89 1.77 15.08 -6.14
N GLY A 90 1.29 14.86 -4.91
CA GLY A 90 0.15 13.97 -4.64
C GLY A 90 0.37 12.48 -4.93
N THR A 91 1.58 12.00 -5.25
CA THR A 91 1.81 10.60 -5.67
C THR A 91 1.65 9.56 -4.55
N CYS A 92 1.48 10.00 -3.29
CA CYS A 92 1.12 9.10 -2.19
C CYS A 92 -0.38 8.92 -2.02
N LYS A 93 -1.22 9.75 -2.68
CA LYS A 93 -2.64 9.44 -2.75
C LYS A 93 -2.76 8.35 -3.82
N PRO A 94 -3.14 7.12 -3.47
CA PRO A 94 -3.34 6.11 -4.48
C PRO A 94 -4.50 6.60 -5.35
N ILE A 95 -4.21 6.80 -6.64
CA ILE A 95 -5.22 7.08 -7.64
C ILE A 95 -5.99 5.77 -7.79
N GLY A 96 -7.26 5.78 -7.36
CA GLY A 96 -8.21 4.71 -7.67
C GLY A 96 -8.53 4.67 -9.16
#